data_AF-A0A7V7CRY6-F1
#
_entry.id   AF-A0A7V7CRY6-F1
#
_cell.length_a   1.000
_cell.length_b   1.000
_cell.length_c   1.000
_cell.angle_alpha   90.00
_cell.angle_beta   90.00
_cell.angle_gamma   90.00
#
_symmetry.space_group_name_H-M   'P 1'
#
loop_
_entity.id
_entity.type
_entity.pdbx_description
1 polymer ?
#
loop_
_entity_poly.entity_id
_entity_poly.type
_entity_poly.pdbx_seq_one_letter_code
_entity_poly.pdbx_strand_id
1 'polypeptide(L)'
;MKIGDGSICKACRNGKLRKREVSQNFEREGLEVTIDGIPALACEKCGQVYFPPGTGDKIAIAADNLFMLSEIKHVGKYRAAV
;
A
#
# COMPACT_ATOMS: atom_id res chain seq x y z
N MET A 1 0.45 -19.32 -9.94
CA MET A 1 0.37 -18.78 -11.32
C MET A 1 1.14 -17.46 -11.35
N LYS A 2 2.26 -17.37 -12.07
CA LYS A 2 3.12 -16.17 -12.08
C LYS A 2 2.53 -15.10 -13.01
N ILE A 3 2.45 -13.86 -12.55
CA ILE A 3 2.02 -12.69 -13.33
C ILE A 3 3.24 -11.78 -13.44
N GLY A 4 3.51 -11.23 -14.63
CA GLY A 4 4.71 -10.44 -14.90
C GLY A 4 4.41 -9.15 -15.67
N ASP A 5 5.42 -8.29 -15.78
CA ASP A 5 5.36 -7.09 -16.61
C ASP A 5 5.05 -7.46 -18.07
N GLY A 6 4.20 -6.67 -18.72
CA GLY A 6 3.70 -6.90 -20.07
C GLY A 6 2.61 -7.96 -20.20
N SER A 7 2.28 -8.70 -19.14
CA SER A 7 1.20 -9.71 -19.19
C SER A 7 -0.20 -9.09 -19.21
N ILE A 8 -1.18 -9.86 -19.69
CA ILE A 8 -2.59 -9.42 -19.73
C ILE A 8 -3.15 -9.38 -18.31
N CYS A 9 -3.75 -8.23 -17.96
CA CYS A 9 -4.45 -8.04 -16.71
C CYS A 9 -5.58 -9.04 -16.55
N LYS A 10 -5.60 -9.78 -15.45
CA LYS A 10 -6.61 -10.81 -15.21
C LYS A 10 -7.96 -10.25 -14.80
N ALA A 11 -8.00 -9.06 -14.19
CA ALA A 11 -9.23 -8.43 -13.75
C ALA A 11 -10.08 -7.96 -14.94
N CYS A 12 -9.49 -7.21 -15.87
CA CYS A 12 -10.23 -6.66 -17.01
C CYS A 12 -10.02 -7.40 -18.34
N ARG A 13 -9.05 -8.33 -18.43
CA ARG A 13 -8.68 -9.12 -19.62
C ARG A 13 -8.33 -8.30 -20.87
N ASN A 14 -8.11 -6.99 -20.72
CA ASN A 14 -8.03 -6.05 -21.84
C ASN A 14 -6.91 -5.00 -21.68
N GLY A 15 -6.17 -5.02 -20.56
CA GLY A 15 -5.04 -4.14 -20.32
C GLY A 15 -3.74 -4.91 -20.11
N LYS A 16 -2.60 -4.25 -20.34
CA LYS A 16 -1.27 -4.80 -19.98
C LYS A 16 -0.91 -4.35 -18.58
N LEU A 17 -0.23 -5.23 -17.86
CA LEU A 17 0.37 -4.90 -16.56
C LEU A 17 1.73 -4.26 -16.76
N ARG A 18 2.01 -3.18 -16.04
CA ARG A 18 3.31 -2.50 -16.02
C ARG A 18 3.82 -2.33 -14.61
N LYS A 19 5.15 -2.41 -14.47
CA LYS A 19 5.81 -2.02 -13.22
C LYS A 19 5.58 -0.53 -12.99
N ARG A 20 5.05 -0.20 -11.82
CA ARG A 20 4.85 1.17 -11.35
C ARG A 20 5.03 1.21 -9.84
N GLU A 21 5.28 2.40 -9.32
CA GLU A 21 5.09 2.69 -7.91
C GLU A 21 3.65 3.11 -7.70
N VAL A 22 3.04 2.63 -6.62
CA VAL A 22 1.67 2.95 -6.24
C VAL A 22 1.62 3.43 -4.79
N SER A 23 0.59 4.19 -4.49
CA SER A 23 0.24 4.61 -3.15
C SER A 23 -0.85 3.69 -2.58
N GLN A 24 -0.79 3.40 -1.30
CA GLN A 24 -1.88 2.75 -0.56
C GLN A 24 -2.33 3.69 0.56
N ASN A 25 -3.62 3.96 0.59
CA ASN A 25 -4.23 4.81 1.60
C ASN A 25 -5.07 3.97 2.57
N PHE A 26 -4.91 4.23 3.85
CA PHE A 26 -5.59 3.54 4.94
C PHE A 26 -6.27 4.57 5.82
N GLU A 27 -7.50 4.27 6.23
CA GLU A 27 -8.25 5.07 7.21
C GLU A 27 -8.57 4.20 8.42
N ARG A 28 -8.31 4.72 9.62
CA ARG A 28 -8.70 4.09 10.89
C ARG A 28 -9.07 5.15 11.90
N GLU A 29 -10.31 5.12 12.38
CA GLU A 29 -10.81 6.02 13.43
C GLU A 29 -10.58 7.52 13.13
N GLY A 30 -10.72 7.92 11.86
CA GLY A 30 -10.51 9.31 11.41
C GLY A 30 -9.03 9.71 11.24
N LEU A 31 -8.10 8.78 11.47
CA LEU A 31 -6.69 8.93 11.10
C LEU A 31 -6.50 8.38 9.68
N GLU A 32 -5.71 9.08 8.89
CA GLU A 32 -5.36 8.70 7.53
C GLU A 32 -3.85 8.44 7.44
N VAL A 33 -3.48 7.30 6.87
CA VAL A 33 -2.11 6.88 6.63
C VAL A 33 -1.95 6.55 5.16
N THR A 34 -1.07 7.29 4.48
CA THR A 34 -0.67 7.01 3.10
C THR A 34 0.74 6.42 3.08
N ILE A 35 0.91 5.29 2.39
CA ILE A 35 2.21 4.67 2.10
C ILE A 35 2.45 4.77 0.60
N ASP A 36 3.40 5.63 0.22
CA ASP A 36 3.79 5.90 -1.17
C ASP A 36 4.99 5.06 -1.62
N GLY A 37 5.22 5.03 -2.93
CA GLY A 37 6.44 4.44 -3.51
C GLY A 37 6.45 2.92 -3.50
N ILE A 38 5.30 2.25 -3.38
CA ILE A 38 5.25 0.79 -3.26
C ILE A 38 5.38 0.16 -4.66
N PRO A 39 6.42 -0.66 -4.94
CA PRO A 39 6.58 -1.29 -6.24
C PRO A 39 5.49 -2.34 -6.49
N ALA A 40 4.79 -2.21 -7.61
CA ALA A 40 3.71 -3.12 -8.00
C ALA A 40 3.60 -3.29 -9.53
N LEU A 41 2.77 -4.24 -9.95
CA LEU A 41 2.26 -4.29 -11.32
C LEU A 41 0.89 -3.62 -11.35
N ALA A 42 0.73 -2.57 -12.15
CA ALA A 42 -0.54 -1.89 -12.34
C ALA A 42 -1.05 -2.07 -13.77
N CYS A 43 -2.34 -2.35 -13.93
CA CYS A 43 -2.99 -2.41 -15.24
C CYS A 43 -3.14 -1.00 -15.83
N GLU A 44 -2.59 -0.78 -17.02
CA GLU A 44 -2.68 0.53 -17.69
C GLU A 44 -4.10 0.91 -18.12
N LYS A 45 -5.04 -0.03 -18.12
CA LYS A 45 -6.42 0.18 -18.56
C LYS A 45 -7.43 0.32 -17.41
N CYS A 46 -7.37 -0.57 -16.42
CA CYS A 46 -8.35 -0.61 -15.34
C CYS A 46 -7.78 -0.25 -13.96
N GLY A 47 -6.49 0.08 -13.87
CA GLY A 47 -5.85 0.46 -12.62
C GLY A 47 -5.61 -0.67 -11.62
N GLN A 48 -6.04 -1.91 -11.91
CA GLN A 48 -5.85 -3.04 -11.00
C GLN A 48 -4.37 -3.21 -10.65
N VAL A 49 -4.09 -3.24 -9.35
CA VAL A 49 -2.75 -3.42 -8.78
C VAL A 49 -2.55 -4.88 -8.37
N TYR A 50 -1.35 -5.38 -8.61
CA TYR A 50 -0.87 -6.69 -8.20
C TYR A 50 0.47 -6.53 -7.51
N PHE A 51 0.53 -7.00 -6.26
CA PHE A 51 1.77 -7.02 -5.50
C PHE A 51 2.43 -8.41 -5.52
N PRO A 52 3.75 -8.50 -5.30
CA PRO A 52 4.39 -9.77 -5.01
C PRO A 52 3.76 -10.44 -3.77
N PRO A 53 3.71 -11.78 -3.70
CA PRO A 53 3.19 -12.50 -2.54
C PRO A 53 3.82 -12.01 -1.22
N GLY A 54 3.00 -11.85 -0.17
CA GLY A 54 3.42 -11.36 1.15
C GLY A 54 3.67 -9.85 1.24
N THR A 55 3.62 -9.11 0.15
CA THR A 55 3.76 -7.64 0.18
C THR A 55 2.53 -6.99 0.80
N GLY A 56 1.33 -7.50 0.52
CA GLY A 56 0.09 -7.02 1.14
C GLY A 56 0.14 -7.07 2.67
N ASP A 57 0.58 -8.19 3.23
CA ASP A 57 0.73 -8.37 4.68
C ASP A 57 1.73 -7.37 5.28
N LYS A 58 2.85 -7.13 4.59
CA LYS A 58 3.85 -6.15 5.02
C LYS A 58 3.31 -4.71 5.00
N ILE A 59 2.53 -4.36 3.99
CA ILE A 59 1.89 -3.04 3.90
C ILE A 59 0.90 -2.87 5.06
N ALA A 60 0.08 -3.89 5.35
CA ALA A 60 -0.86 -3.85 6.47
C ALA A 60 -0.14 -3.67 7.82
N ILE A 61 0.92 -4.45 8.08
CA ILE A 61 1.74 -4.30 9.29
C ILE A 61 2.35 -2.89 9.38
N ALA A 62 2.82 -2.34 8.26
CA ALA A 62 3.38 -0.98 8.23
C ALA A 62 2.32 0.09 8.55
N ALA A 63 1.12 -0.03 7.98
CA ALA A 63 0.00 0.86 8.27
C ALA A 63 -0.39 0.79 9.75
N ASP A 64 -0.49 -0.40 10.33
CA ASP A 64 -0.78 -0.59 11.75
C ASP A 64 0.25 0.10 12.66
N ASN A 65 1.54 -0.03 12.34
CA ASN A 65 2.60 0.65 13.07
C ASN A 65 2.49 2.18 12.98
N LEU A 66 2.15 2.72 11.80
CA LEU A 66 1.96 4.16 11.61
C LEU A 66 0.75 4.66 12.38
N PHE A 67 -0.35 3.90 12.40
CA PHE A 67 -1.50 4.26 13.21
C PHE A 67 -1.17 4.25 14.71
N MET A 68 -0.48 3.22 15.22
CA MET A 68 -0.04 3.18 16.62
C MET A 68 0.77 4.43 17.00
N LEU A 69 1.66 4.90 16.13
CA LEU A 69 2.42 6.13 16.36
C LEU A 69 1.51 7.37 16.38
N SER A 70 0.51 7.41 15.51
CA SER A 70 -0.40 8.56 15.42
C SER A 70 -1.37 8.66 16.62
N GLU A 71 -1.78 7.53 17.20
CA GLU A 71 -2.65 7.45 18.38
C GLU A 71 -1.96 7.97 19.66
N ILE A 72 -0.62 7.95 19.71
CA ILE A 72 0.19 8.51 20.83
C ILE A 72 -0.02 10.03 20.98
N LYS A 73 -0.61 10.73 20.00
CA LYS A 73 -0.94 12.16 20.10
C LYS A 73 -1.90 12.52 21.25
N HIS A 74 -2.57 11.54 21.89
CA HIS A 74 -3.40 11.76 23.08
C HIS A 74 -2.67 11.59 24.44
N VAL A 75 -1.35 11.34 24.45
CA VAL A 75 -0.63 11.14 25.71
C VAL A 75 -0.20 12.49 26.29
N GLY A 76 -0.88 12.96 27.34
CA GLY A 76 -0.67 14.27 27.98
C GLY A 76 0.69 14.51 28.64
N LYS A 77 1.72 13.70 28.36
CA LYS A 77 3.09 13.85 28.86
C LYS A 77 4.08 13.52 27.75
N TYR A 78 4.91 14.51 27.41
CA TYR A 78 5.98 14.38 26.41
C TYR A 78 7.33 14.20 27.10
N ARG A 79 8.27 13.50 26.45
CA ARG A 79 9.68 13.38 26.84
C ARG A 79 10.56 13.82 25.67
N ALA A 80 11.79 14.24 25.94
CA ALA A 80 12.76 14.57 24.89
C ALA A 80 12.99 13.35 23.97
N ALA A 81 13.00 13.59 22.65
CA ALA A 81 13.43 12.59 21.69
C ALA A 81 14.94 12.36 21.84
N VAL A 82 15.35 11.09 21.89
CA VAL A 82 16.76 10.66 21.93
C VAL A 82 17.31 10.58 20.52
#